data_AF-B0PAS1-F1
#
_entry.id   AF-B0PAS1-F1
#
_cell.length_a   1.000
_cell.length_b   1.000
_cell.length_c   1.000
_cell.angle_alpha   90.00
_cell.angle_beta   90.00
_cell.angle_gamma   90.00
#
_symmetry.space_group_name_H-M   'P 1'
#
loop_
_entity.id
_entity.type
_entity.pdbx_description
1 polymer ?
#
loop_
_entity_poly.entity_id
_entity_poly.type
_entity_poly.pdbx_seq_one_letter_code
_entity_poly.pdbx_strand_id
1 'polypeptide(L)'
;MRKTDYKYCSVIDSQNRYKTLVLVFNALDETGETQEKIQYYTLLEGECLVDAPPPMMRPYAGADGFVRPAWDGSEWRESATSGEIETWETEHPAPPPVPLSKNERITALETQMTDAQIAITENYETADGQNTDAMLALAEVYETMIALQTRVASLEGGGKANG
;
A
#
# COMPACT_ATOMS: atom_id res chain seq x y z
N MET A 1 37.24 5.33 -34.94
CA MET A 1 36.94 4.23 -33.99
C MET A 1 35.95 3.30 -34.66
N ARG A 2 36.29 2.03 -34.92
CA ARG A 2 35.27 1.03 -35.30
C ARG A 2 34.40 0.83 -34.04
N LYS A 3 33.10 1.09 -34.13
CA LYS A 3 32.16 0.61 -33.11
C LYS A 3 32.28 -0.91 -33.15
N THR A 4 32.74 -1.52 -32.07
CA THR A 4 32.55 -2.96 -31.88
C THR A 4 31.07 -3.12 -31.63
N ASP A 5 30.33 -3.66 -32.60
CA ASP A 5 28.91 -3.95 -32.41
C ASP A 5 28.80 -5.07 -31.37
N TYR A 6 28.14 -4.75 -30.26
CA TYR A 6 27.82 -5.67 -29.18
C TYR A 6 26.34 -5.54 -28.82
N LYS A 7 25.73 -6.65 -28.40
CA LYS A 7 24.36 -6.73 -27.91
C LYS A 7 24.29 -7.63 -26.68
N TYR A 8 23.31 -7.38 -25.81
CA TYR A 8 23.02 -8.28 -24.70
C TYR A 8 21.89 -9.21 -25.11
N CYS A 9 22.12 -10.51 -25.02
CA CYS A 9 21.13 -11.54 -25.33
C CYS A 9 20.85 -12.38 -24.09
N SER A 10 19.60 -12.78 -23.94
CA SER A 10 19.22 -13.74 -22.91
C SER A 10 19.48 -15.15 -23.39
N VAL A 11 20.02 -16.00 -22.52
CA VAL A 11 20.17 -17.43 -22.77
C VAL A 11 18.94 -18.13 -22.24
N ILE A 12 18.34 -18.99 -23.06
CA ILE A 12 17.27 -19.90 -22.65
C ILE A 12 17.73 -21.35 -22.81
N ASP A 13 17.21 -22.23 -21.96
CA ASP A 13 17.43 -23.68 -22.07
C ASP A 13 16.48 -24.35 -23.07
N SER A 14 16.57 -25.68 -23.17
CA SER A 14 15.73 -26.50 -24.06
C SER A 14 14.25 -26.50 -23.71
N GLN A 15 13.88 -25.98 -22.54
CA GLN A 15 12.50 -25.77 -22.09
C GLN A 15 12.07 -24.30 -22.23
N ASN A 16 12.87 -23.50 -22.95
CA ASN A 16 12.74 -22.06 -23.11
C ASN A 16 12.86 -21.26 -21.81
N ARG A 17 13.39 -21.83 -20.73
CA ARG A 17 13.50 -21.11 -19.45
C ARG A 17 14.72 -20.21 -19.46
N TYR A 18 14.57 -19.02 -18.89
CA TYR A 18 15.69 -18.09 -18.75
C TYR A 18 16.80 -18.68 -17.88
N LYS A 19 18.05 -18.53 -18.35
CA LYS A 19 19.26 -18.99 -17.67
C LYS A 19 20.11 -17.83 -17.20
N THR A 20 20.46 -16.93 -18.11
CA THR A 20 21.36 -15.82 -17.82
C THR A 20 21.33 -14.78 -18.95
N LEU A 21 21.94 -13.62 -18.71
CA LEU A 21 22.21 -12.60 -19.71
C LEU A 21 23.67 -12.70 -20.14
N VAL A 22 23.93 -12.67 -21.45
CA VAL A 22 25.29 -12.72 -22.01
C VAL A 22 25.54 -11.54 -22.95
N LEU A 23 26.81 -11.15 -23.07
CA LEU A 23 27.27 -10.19 -24.05
C LEU A 23 27.68 -10.93 -25.33
N VAL A 24 27.07 -10.58 -26.45
CA VAL A 24 27.42 -11.06 -27.78
C VAL A 24 28.10 -9.92 -28.52
N PHE A 25 29.28 -10.17 -29.10
CA PHE A 25 30.01 -9.17 -29.86
C PHE A 25 30.56 -9.75 -31.16
N ASN A 26 30.69 -8.89 -32.16
CA ASN A 26 31.24 -9.23 -33.46
C ASN A 26 32.77 -9.25 -33.40
N ALA A 27 33.38 -10.38 -33.74
CA ALA A 27 34.82 -10.56 -33.83
C ALA A 27 35.22 -11.12 -35.19
N LEU A 28 36.35 -10.67 -35.74
CA LEU A 28 36.92 -11.27 -36.94
C LEU A 28 37.51 -12.65 -36.60
N ASP A 29 37.22 -13.64 -37.42
CA ASP A 29 37.86 -14.94 -37.35
C ASP A 29 39.24 -14.95 -38.04
N GLU A 30 39.90 -16.11 -38.06
CA GLU A 30 41.22 -16.29 -38.68
C GLU A 30 41.22 -16.05 -40.21
N THR A 31 40.04 -16.05 -40.84
CA THR A 31 39.83 -15.80 -42.27
C THR A 31 39.47 -14.34 -42.58
N GLY A 32 39.21 -13.54 -41.56
CA GLY A 32 38.77 -12.15 -41.68
C GLY A 32 37.26 -11.99 -41.85
N GLU A 33 36.45 -13.03 -41.61
CA GLU A 33 35.00 -12.94 -41.56
C GLU A 33 34.51 -12.58 -40.16
N THR A 34 33.41 -11.82 -40.07
CA THR A 34 32.81 -11.44 -38.80
C THR A 34 31.97 -12.60 -38.25
N GLN A 35 32.32 -13.07 -37.06
CA GLN A 35 31.54 -14.07 -36.31
C GLN A 35 31.05 -13.48 -34.98
N GLU A 36 29.82 -13.80 -34.60
CA GLU A 36 29.29 -13.51 -33.26
C GLU A 36 29.99 -14.40 -32.23
N LYS A 37 30.62 -13.78 -31.23
CA LYS A 37 31.22 -14.46 -30.08
C LYS A 37 30.50 -14.07 -28.80
N ILE A 38 30.31 -15.06 -27.93
CA ILE A 38 29.71 -14.86 -26.61
C ILE A 38 30.83 -14.64 -25.60
N GLN A 39 30.73 -13.57 -24.82
CA GLN A 39 31.72 -13.26 -23.80
C GLN A 39 31.51 -14.11 -22.54
N TYR A 40 32.57 -14.79 -22.08
CA TYR A 40 32.61 -15.55 -20.82
C TYR A 40 31.51 -16.62 -20.64
N TYR A 41 30.89 -17.07 -21.73
CA TYR A 41 29.84 -18.09 -21.69
C TYR A 41 29.95 -19.03 -22.89
N THR A 42 29.75 -20.33 -22.65
CA THR A 42 29.67 -21.35 -23.69
C THR A 42 28.28 -21.95 -23.64
N LEU A 43 27.52 -21.86 -24.73
CA LEU A 43 26.19 -22.46 -24.82
C LEU A 43 26.30 -23.97 -24.64
N LEU A 44 25.49 -24.51 -23.74
CA LEU A 44 25.35 -25.95 -23.54
C LEU A 44 24.37 -26.55 -24.57
N GLU A 45 24.33 -27.88 -24.65
CA GLU A 45 23.39 -28.57 -25.53
C GLU A 45 21.95 -28.21 -25.17
N GLY A 46 21.19 -27.76 -26.16
CA GLY A 46 19.81 -27.31 -26.00
C GLY A 46 19.64 -25.86 -25.54
N GLU A 47 20.72 -25.14 -25.24
CA GLU A 47 20.65 -23.70 -24.97
C GLU A 47 20.63 -22.88 -26.27
N CYS A 48 19.88 -21.78 -26.27
CA CYS A 48 19.92 -20.82 -27.38
C CYS A 48 19.84 -19.38 -26.90
N LEU A 49 20.25 -18.47 -27.79
CA LEU A 49 20.20 -17.03 -27.55
C LEU A 49 18.89 -16.46 -28.07
N VAL A 50 18.25 -15.63 -27.24
CA VAL A 50 17.14 -14.79 -27.64
C VAL A 50 17.55 -13.32 -27.52
N ASP A 51 17.22 -12.54 -28.56
CA ASP A 51 17.43 -11.10 -28.58
C ASP A 51 16.31 -10.40 -27.82
N ALA A 52 16.28 -10.65 -26.51
CA ALA A 52 15.30 -10.12 -25.58
C ALA A 52 16.00 -9.66 -24.29
N PRO A 53 15.53 -8.56 -23.67
CA PRO A 53 16.02 -8.15 -22.36
C PRO A 53 15.75 -9.24 -21.32
N PRO A 54 16.55 -9.31 -20.24
CA PRO A 54 16.34 -10.32 -19.20
C PRO A 54 14.97 -10.14 -18.52
N PRO A 55 14.31 -11.22 -18.09
CA PRO A 55 13.03 -11.13 -17.41
C PRO A 55 13.17 -10.47 -16.03
N MET A 56 12.10 -9.84 -15.57
CA MET A 56 12.01 -9.37 -14.19
C MET A 56 11.80 -10.57 -13.26
N MET A 57 12.84 -10.94 -12.52
CA MET A 57 12.75 -12.01 -11.51
C MET A 57 11.98 -11.51 -10.28
N ARG A 58 11.10 -12.35 -9.73
CA ARG A 58 10.39 -12.04 -8.50
C ARG A 58 11.37 -11.99 -7.32
N PRO A 59 11.44 -10.88 -6.56
CA PRO A 59 12.41 -10.77 -5.46
C PRO A 59 11.94 -11.42 -4.15
N TYR A 60 10.63 -11.42 -3.87
CA TYR A 60 10.01 -12.03 -2.68
C TYR A 60 8.52 -12.29 -2.92
N ALA A 61 7.87 -12.98 -1.99
CA ALA A 61 6.45 -13.32 -2.05
C ALA A 61 5.54 -12.10 -2.20
N GLY A 62 4.60 -12.15 -3.15
CA GLY A 62 3.68 -11.04 -3.43
C GLY A 62 4.28 -9.84 -4.18
N ALA A 63 5.57 -9.87 -4.57
CA ALA A 63 6.14 -8.88 -5.47
C ALA A 63 5.87 -9.20 -6.94
N ASP A 64 5.94 -8.16 -7.79
CA ASP A 64 5.90 -8.32 -9.24
C ASP A 64 7.13 -9.10 -9.76
N GLY A 65 6.95 -9.84 -10.86
CA GLY A 65 8.00 -10.61 -11.53
C GLY A 65 7.70 -12.10 -11.63
N PHE A 66 8.60 -12.81 -12.31
CA PHE A 66 8.51 -14.24 -12.58
C PHE A 66 9.34 -15.05 -11.57
N VAL A 67 8.78 -16.15 -11.08
CA VAL A 67 9.49 -17.18 -10.32
C VAL A 67 10.31 -18.04 -11.29
N ARG A 68 9.73 -18.42 -12.42
CA ARG A 68 10.40 -19.21 -13.45
C ARG A 68 10.01 -18.72 -14.85
N PRO A 69 10.68 -17.66 -15.35
CA PRO A 69 10.38 -17.10 -16.66
C PRO A 69 10.76 -18.05 -17.78
N ALA A 70 9.85 -18.21 -18.74
CA ALA A 70 10.05 -18.93 -19.98
C ALA A 70 9.72 -18.04 -21.18
N TRP A 71 10.52 -18.15 -22.23
CA TRP A 71 10.34 -17.43 -23.49
C TRP A 71 9.29 -18.14 -24.34
N ASP A 72 8.31 -17.39 -24.84
CA ASP A 72 7.26 -17.95 -25.69
C ASP A 72 7.46 -17.73 -27.19
N GLY A 73 8.57 -17.08 -27.56
CA GLY A 73 8.87 -16.62 -28.91
C GLY A 73 8.77 -15.10 -29.08
N SER A 74 8.08 -14.41 -28.18
CA SER A 74 7.81 -12.96 -28.25
C SER A 74 7.97 -12.23 -26.92
N GLU A 75 7.60 -12.86 -25.81
CA GLU A 75 7.65 -12.28 -24.47
C GLU A 75 7.97 -13.34 -23.40
N TRP A 76 8.29 -12.86 -22.20
CA TRP A 76 8.47 -13.71 -21.03
C TRP A 76 7.13 -14.08 -20.41
N ARG A 77 6.95 -15.36 -20.10
CA ARG A 77 5.80 -15.87 -19.36
C ARG A 77 6.22 -16.68 -18.14
N GLU A 78 5.35 -16.71 -17.13
CA GLU A 78 5.53 -17.58 -15.98
C GLU A 78 5.34 -19.04 -16.40
N SER A 79 6.32 -19.89 -16.09
CA SER A 79 6.24 -21.34 -16.31
C SER A 79 6.14 -22.14 -15.02
N ALA A 80 6.34 -21.50 -13.85
CA ALA A 80 6.10 -22.13 -12.57
C ALA A 80 4.61 -22.43 -12.40
N THR A 81 4.30 -23.65 -11.94
CA THR A 81 2.95 -24.01 -11.52
C THR A 81 2.57 -23.27 -10.23
N SER A 82 1.28 -23.17 -9.92
CA SER A 82 0.82 -22.51 -8.69
C SER A 82 1.44 -23.11 -7.43
N GLY A 83 1.63 -24.44 -7.38
CA GLY A 83 2.27 -25.09 -6.24
C GLY A 83 3.78 -24.81 -6.13
N GLU A 84 4.48 -24.66 -7.25
CA GLU A 84 5.88 -24.22 -7.25
C GLU A 84 6.01 -22.77 -6.81
N ILE A 85 5.07 -21.91 -7.22
CA ILE A 85 5.02 -20.52 -6.75
C ILE A 85 4.78 -20.47 -5.24
N GLU A 86 3.81 -21.21 -4.71
CA GLU A 86 3.53 -21.25 -3.27
C GLU A 86 4.73 -21.76 -2.44
N THR A 87 5.41 -22.79 -2.96
CA THR A 87 6.64 -23.30 -2.33
C THR A 87 7.73 -22.23 -2.33
N TRP A 88 7.94 -21.57 -3.48
CA TRP A 88 8.91 -20.49 -3.60
C TRP A 88 8.57 -19.30 -2.69
N GLU A 89 7.31 -18.91 -2.57
CA GLU A 89 6.87 -17.81 -1.70
C GLU A 89 7.07 -18.12 -0.21
N THR A 90 6.96 -19.39 0.16
CA THR A 90 7.28 -19.85 1.52
C THR A 90 8.78 -19.75 1.82
N GLU A 91 9.63 -20.05 0.83
CA GLU A 91 11.10 -19.96 0.94
C GLU A 91 11.62 -18.51 0.82
N HIS A 92 10.88 -17.66 0.13
CA HIS A 92 11.20 -16.27 -0.16
C HIS A 92 10.13 -15.30 0.39
N PRO A 93 9.92 -15.24 1.72
CA PRO A 93 8.88 -14.40 2.30
C PRO A 93 9.12 -12.92 2.02
N ALA A 94 8.05 -12.13 2.02
CA ALA A 94 8.15 -10.68 1.93
C ALA A 94 9.05 -10.12 3.05
N PRO A 95 9.89 -9.11 2.76
CA PRO A 95 10.67 -8.46 3.78
C PRO A 95 9.73 -7.87 4.85
N PRO A 96 10.15 -7.82 6.11
CA PRO A 96 9.36 -7.19 7.14
C PRO A 96 9.05 -5.74 6.73
N PRO A 97 7.85 -5.23 7.03
CA PRO A 97 7.51 -3.86 6.72
C PRO A 97 8.57 -2.94 7.30
N VAL A 98 9.08 -2.03 6.48
CA VAL A 98 10.07 -1.05 6.93
C VAL A 98 9.43 -0.26 8.08
N PRO A 99 10.06 -0.22 9.28
CA PRO A 99 9.55 0.59 10.37
C PRO A 99 9.41 2.04 9.89
N LEU A 100 8.31 2.69 10.26
CA LEU A 100 8.11 4.11 9.96
C LEU A 100 9.37 4.89 10.35
N SER A 101 9.83 5.74 9.43
CA SER A 101 10.94 6.65 9.70
C SER A 101 10.59 7.57 10.87
N LYS A 102 11.61 8.13 11.52
CA LYS A 102 11.40 9.07 12.62
C LYS A 102 10.48 10.23 12.21
N ASN A 103 10.62 10.72 10.98
CA ASN A 103 9.80 11.81 10.44
C ASN A 103 8.34 11.39 10.25
N GLU A 104 8.08 10.22 9.64
CA GLU A 104 6.71 9.72 9.49
C GLU A 104 6.03 9.47 10.84
N ARG A 105 6.78 8.98 11.83
CA ARG A 105 6.28 8.82 13.21
C ARG A 105 5.94 10.16 13.85
N ILE A 106 6.75 11.20 13.64
CA ILE A 106 6.47 12.56 14.14
C ILE A 106 5.19 13.08 13.49
N THR A 107 5.06 12.99 12.17
CA THR A 107 3.85 13.43 11.45
C THR A 107 2.59 12.68 11.92
N ALA A 108 2.69 11.37 12.14
CA ALA A 108 1.58 10.59 12.68
C ALA A 108 1.19 11.03 14.11
N LEU A 109 2.18 11.33 14.96
CA LEU A 109 1.94 11.83 16.31
C LEU A 109 1.35 13.25 16.31
N GLU A 110 1.82 14.13 15.43
CA GLU A 110 1.27 15.48 15.25
C GLU A 110 -0.19 15.42 14.83
N THR A 111 -0.52 14.56 13.84
CA THR A 111 -1.91 14.33 13.41
C THR A 111 -2.77 13.83 14.56
N GLN A 112 -2.31 12.80 15.28
CA GLN A 112 -3.03 12.25 16.43
C GLN A 112 -3.23 13.30 17.54
N MET A 113 -2.23 14.14 17.80
CA MET A 113 -2.31 15.21 18.79
C MET A 113 -3.33 16.28 18.35
N THR A 114 -3.35 16.63 17.07
CA THR A 114 -4.34 17.56 16.52
C THR A 114 -5.75 16.99 16.62
N ASP A 115 -5.97 15.74 16.22
CA ASP A 115 -7.28 15.07 16.31
C ASP A 115 -7.76 15.00 17.76
N ALA A 116 -6.86 14.67 18.69
CA ALA A 116 -7.18 14.64 20.11
C ALA A 116 -7.55 16.04 20.65
N GLN A 117 -6.85 17.10 20.23
CA GLN A 117 -7.19 18.46 20.63
C GLN A 117 -8.55 18.91 20.09
N ILE A 118 -8.86 18.58 18.83
CA ILE A 118 -10.17 18.86 18.23
C ILE A 118 -11.26 18.16 19.03
N ALA A 119 -11.12 16.86 19.28
CA ALA A 119 -12.10 16.09 20.05
C ALA A 119 -12.29 16.64 21.48
N ILE A 120 -11.22 17.11 22.12
CA ILE A 120 -11.32 17.78 23.42
C ILE A 120 -12.14 19.06 23.32
N THR A 121 -11.85 19.93 22.34
CA THR A 121 -12.59 21.18 22.14
C THR A 121 -14.07 20.94 21.86
N GLU A 122 -14.39 20.01 20.96
CA GLU A 122 -15.78 19.66 20.63
C GLU A 122 -16.54 19.13 21.86
N ASN A 123 -15.88 18.34 22.71
CA ASN A 123 -16.47 17.87 23.96
C ASN A 123 -16.73 19.03 24.94
N TYR A 124 -15.81 20.00 25.04
CA TYR A 124 -16.01 21.19 25.87
C TYR A 124 -17.19 22.02 25.40
N GLU A 125 -17.28 22.31 24.10
CA GLU A 125 -18.39 23.07 23.51
C GLU A 125 -19.73 22.36 23.72
N THR A 126 -19.75 21.02 23.56
CA THR A 126 -20.95 20.22 23.80
C THR A 126 -21.38 20.28 25.26
N ALA A 127 -20.44 20.12 26.21
CA ALA A 127 -20.75 20.16 27.63
C ALA A 127 -21.23 21.54 28.09
N ASP A 128 -20.63 22.61 27.56
CA ASP A 128 -21.04 23.99 27.86
C ASP A 128 -22.45 24.30 27.35
N GLY A 129 -22.76 23.85 26.13
CA GLY A 129 -24.12 23.93 25.56
C GLY A 129 -25.14 23.19 26.42
N GLN A 130 -24.85 21.94 26.79
CA GLN A 130 -25.72 21.15 27.67
C GLN A 130 -25.94 21.80 29.04
N ASN A 131 -24.91 22.41 29.62
CA ASN A 131 -25.03 23.10 30.89
C ASN A 131 -25.89 24.36 30.78
N THR A 132 -25.73 25.13 29.69
CA THR A 132 -26.56 26.30 29.40
C THR A 132 -28.03 25.91 29.21
N ASP A 133 -28.31 24.85 28.44
CA ASP A 133 -29.66 24.34 28.23
C ASP A 133 -30.31 23.88 29.54
N ALA A 134 -29.55 23.20 30.40
CA ALA A 134 -30.02 22.77 31.71
C ALA A 134 -30.37 23.97 32.63
N MET A 135 -29.57 25.04 32.58
CA MET A 135 -29.86 26.26 33.32
C MET A 135 -31.12 26.97 32.83
N LEU A 136 -31.34 27.04 31.51
CA LEU A 136 -32.55 27.61 30.93
C LEU A 136 -33.80 26.80 31.30
N ALA A 137 -33.74 25.47 31.19
CA ALA A 137 -34.83 24.60 31.60
C ALA A 137 -35.18 24.76 33.09
N LEU A 138 -34.18 24.94 33.96
CA LEU A 138 -34.40 25.19 35.37
C LEU A 138 -35.12 26.53 35.61
N ALA A 139 -34.74 27.59 34.88
CA ALA A 139 -35.41 28.89 34.96
C ALA A 139 -36.89 28.79 34.53
N GLU A 140 -37.18 28.08 33.45
CA GLU A 140 -38.56 27.84 32.99
C GLU A 140 -39.41 27.10 34.03
N VAL A 141 -38.83 26.12 34.72
CA VAL A 141 -39.52 25.41 35.83
C VAL A 141 -39.84 26.36 36.98
N TYR A 142 -38.91 27.24 37.37
CA TYR A 142 -39.16 28.24 38.42
C TYR A 142 -40.27 29.21 38.04
N GLU A 143 -40.27 29.74 36.82
CA GLU A 143 -41.34 30.61 36.33
C GLU A 143 -42.70 29.91 36.34
N THR A 144 -42.75 28.65 35.91
CA THR A 144 -43.98 27.85 35.92
C THR A 144 -44.48 27.62 37.35
N MET A 145 -43.58 27.38 38.30
CA MET A 145 -43.91 27.21 39.72
C MET A 145 -44.51 28.48 40.32
N ILE A 146 -43.93 29.64 40.04
CA ILE A 146 -44.44 30.95 40.48
C ILE A 146 -45.85 31.20 39.90
N ALA A 147 -46.03 30.91 38.61
CA ALA A 147 -47.34 31.04 37.96
C ALA A 147 -48.39 30.11 38.59
N LEU A 148 -48.02 28.87 38.94
CA LEU A 148 -48.89 27.94 39.64
C LEU A 148 -49.24 28.40 41.06
N GLN A 149 -48.26 28.85 41.84
CA GLN A 149 -48.50 29.41 43.19
C GLN A 149 -49.48 30.59 43.14
N THR A 150 -49.29 31.49 42.18
CA THR A 150 -50.18 32.63 41.96
C THR A 150 -51.63 32.19 41.65
N ARG A 151 -51.79 31.18 40.80
CA ARG A 151 -53.11 30.61 40.47
C ARG A 151 -53.77 29.94 41.68
N VAL A 152 -53.01 29.16 42.46
CA VAL A 152 -53.52 28.49 43.68
C VAL A 152 -53.99 29.54 44.70
N ALA A 153 -53.18 30.56 44.97
CA ALA A 153 -53.56 31.65 45.89
C ALA A 153 -54.84 32.38 45.44
N SER A 154 -55.00 32.60 44.14
CA SER A 154 -56.21 33.21 43.56
C SER A 154 -57.45 32.33 43.75
N LEU A 155 -57.32 31.01 43.64
CA LEU A 155 -58.43 30.05 43.85
C LEU A 155 -58.81 29.92 45.33
N GLU A 156 -57.84 29.92 46.24
CA GLU A 156 -58.07 29.87 47.68
C GLU A 156 -58.76 31.14 48.22
N GLY A 157 -58.46 32.31 47.64
CA GLY A 157 -59.12 33.57 47.98
C GLY A 157 -60.58 33.68 47.51
N GLY A 158 -60.98 32.92 46.48
CA GLY A 158 -62.33 32.96 45.91
C GLY A 158 -63.39 32.14 46.65
N GLY A 159 -63.01 31.30 47.62
CA GLY A 159 -63.90 30.39 48.34
C GLY A 159 -64.77 31.01 49.45
N LYS A 160 -64.64 32.31 49.71
CA LYS A 160 -65.41 33.02 50.76
C LYS A 160 -66.46 33.98 50.17
N ALA A 161 -67.29 33.50 49.25
CA ALA A 161 -68.50 34.21 48.86
C ALA A 161 -69.50 33.20 48.30
N ASN A 162 -70.21 32.48 49.19
CA ASN A 162 -71.55 31.93 48.98
C ASN A 162 -71.99 31.26 50.28
N GLY A 163 -72.55 32.07 51.17
CA GLY A 163 -73.29 31.70 52.37
C GLY A 163 -74.37 32.75 52.61
#